data_AF-Q91W34-F1
#
_entry.id   AF-Q91W34-F1
#
_cell.length_a   1.000
_cell.length_b   1.000
_cell.length_c   1.000
_cell.angle_alpha   90.00
_cell.angle_beta   90.00
_cell.angle_gamma   90.00
#
_symmetry.space_group_name_H-M   'P 1'
#
loop_
_entity.id
_entity.type
_entity.pdbx_description
1 polymer ?
#
loop_
_entity_poly.entity_id
_entity_poly.type
_entity_poly.pdbx_seq_one_letter_code
_entity_poly.pdbx_strand_id
1 'polypeptide(L)'
;MADAASLRAPLCTEQFGSGAPRGCSAAADGSLQWDGARRWGWLSRAPIAKPGQHAGGGGGPWAALTALSGLRSVLLPQGFPDSVSPDYLPYQLWDSVQAFASSLSGSLATQAVLQGLGVGNAKASVSAATSTWLVKDSTGMLGRIILAWWKGSKLDCNAKQWRLFADILNDVAMFLEIMAPMYPIFFTMTVSTSNLAKCIVGVAGGATRAALTMHQARRNNMADVSAKDSSQETVVNLAGLLVSLLMLPLVSDCPSLSLGCFVLLTALHIYANYRAVRALVLETLNESRLQLVLEHFLQRGEVLEPASANQMEPLWTGFWPSLSLSLGVPLHHLVSSVSELKQLVEGHHEPYLLCWNKSRNQVQVALSQEAGPETVLRAATHGLILGALQEDGPLPGELAELRHQVQADPKKESWILVRETHQVLDTLFPKFLKGLQAAGWKTEKHHLEVDEWRATWPLSPEKKVL
;
A
#
# COMPACT_ATOMS: atom_id res chain seq x y z
N MET A 1 -26.86 7.53 63.28
CA MET A 1 -27.03 8.26 62.01
C MET A 1 -25.95 7.76 61.09
N ALA A 2 -26.25 6.68 60.35
CA ALA A 2 -25.30 6.06 59.44
C ALA A 2 -25.14 6.96 58.20
N ASP A 3 -23.90 7.21 57.84
CA ASP A 3 -23.45 8.13 56.81
C ASP A 3 -24.25 8.07 55.51
N ALA A 4 -24.98 9.16 55.23
CA ALA A 4 -25.49 9.51 53.92
C ALA A 4 -24.37 9.94 52.93
N ALA A 5 -23.15 9.46 53.17
CA ALA A 5 -21.92 9.78 52.43
C ALA A 5 -21.32 8.56 51.72
N SER A 6 -22.07 7.47 51.51
CA SER A 6 -21.76 6.54 50.42
C SER A 6 -22.11 7.24 49.10
N LEU A 7 -21.22 8.13 48.64
CA LEU A 7 -21.15 8.51 47.24
C LEU A 7 -21.31 7.23 46.41
N ARG A 8 -22.40 7.17 45.64
CA ARG A 8 -22.82 6.00 44.84
C ARG A 8 -21.61 5.42 44.11
N ALA A 9 -21.01 4.36 44.66
CA ALA A 9 -19.99 3.62 43.93
C ALA A 9 -20.67 3.07 42.66
N PRO A 10 -20.06 3.21 41.48
CA PRO A 10 -20.65 2.71 40.24
C PRO A 10 -20.86 1.19 40.39
N LEU A 11 -22.12 0.76 40.24
CA LEU A 11 -22.53 -0.64 40.33
C LEU A 11 -21.98 -1.46 39.16
N CYS A 12 -21.90 -0.83 37.99
CA CYS A 12 -21.32 -1.39 36.79
C CYS A 12 -20.64 -0.29 35.99
N THR A 13 -19.79 -0.67 35.04
CA THR A 13 -19.19 0.27 34.09
C THR A 13 -19.27 -0.31 32.70
N GLU A 14 -19.39 0.55 31.69
CA GLU A 14 -19.21 0.17 30.30
C GLU A 14 -18.29 1.18 29.59
N GLN A 15 -17.58 0.71 28.58
CA GLN A 15 -16.59 1.49 27.85
C GLN A 15 -16.71 1.20 26.37
N PHE A 16 -16.73 2.24 25.54
CA PHE A 16 -16.68 2.09 24.09
C PHE A 16 -15.27 2.36 23.58
N GLY A 17 -14.55 1.30 23.17
CA GLY A 17 -13.15 1.40 22.73
C GLY A 17 -12.25 2.00 23.82
N SER A 18 -11.33 2.89 23.45
CA SER A 18 -10.52 3.71 24.37
C SER A 18 -11.26 4.91 24.99
N GLY A 19 -12.57 5.04 24.78
CA GLY A 19 -13.35 6.13 25.37
C GLY A 19 -13.35 6.10 26.90
N ALA A 20 -13.76 7.20 27.54
CA ALA A 20 -13.92 7.21 28.99
C ALA A 20 -15.00 6.20 29.44
N PRO A 21 -14.74 5.36 30.47
CA PRO A 21 -15.75 4.46 31.00
C PRO A 21 -16.91 5.26 31.61
N ARG A 22 -18.15 4.82 31.38
CA ARG A 22 -19.33 5.36 32.06
C ARG A 22 -19.83 4.37 33.10
N GLY A 23 -20.08 4.87 34.31
CA GLY A 23 -20.66 4.11 35.40
C GLY A 23 -22.17 3.98 35.27
N CYS A 24 -22.73 2.94 35.89
CA CYS A 24 -24.15 2.84 36.18
C CYS A 24 -24.35 2.79 37.70
N SER A 25 -25.45 3.36 38.18
CA SER A 25 -25.88 3.24 39.58
C SER A 25 -27.32 2.74 39.65
N ALA A 26 -27.67 2.05 40.72
CA ALA A 26 -29.05 1.61 40.93
C ALA A 26 -29.95 2.80 41.29
N ALA A 27 -31.03 2.98 40.54
CA ALA A 27 -32.11 3.90 40.88
C ALA A 27 -33.05 3.27 41.93
N ALA A 28 -33.85 4.11 42.61
CA ALA A 28 -34.74 3.66 43.68
C ALA A 28 -35.85 2.71 43.23
N ASP A 29 -36.16 2.68 41.93
CA ASP A 29 -37.13 1.79 41.30
C ASP A 29 -36.51 0.45 40.81
N GLY A 30 -35.23 0.23 41.07
CA GLY A 30 -34.48 -0.94 40.61
C GLY A 30 -33.94 -0.82 39.18
N SER A 31 -34.15 0.30 38.48
CA SER A 31 -33.57 0.53 37.15
C SER A 31 -32.09 0.97 37.22
N LEU A 32 -31.34 0.76 36.14
CA LEU A 32 -29.96 1.23 36.04
C LEU A 32 -29.94 2.67 35.50
N GLN A 33 -29.39 3.59 36.31
CA GLN A 33 -29.14 4.97 35.92
C GLN A 33 -27.68 5.12 35.46
N TRP A 34 -27.47 5.42 34.19
CA TRP A 34 -26.14 5.59 33.61
C TRP A 34 -25.63 7.02 33.74
N ASP A 35 -24.34 7.15 34.07
CA ASP A 35 -23.65 8.43 34.15
C ASP A 35 -23.56 9.06 32.75
N GLY A 36 -24.18 10.23 32.60
CA GLY A 36 -24.11 11.03 31.38
C GLY A 36 -24.77 10.35 30.18
N ALA A 37 -26.09 10.16 30.22
CA ALA A 37 -26.92 9.72 29.10
C ALA A 37 -26.79 10.65 27.87
N ARG A 38 -25.67 10.57 27.15
CA ARG A 38 -25.57 11.04 25.77
C ARG A 38 -26.40 10.08 24.97
N ARG A 39 -27.59 10.54 24.58
CA ARG A 39 -28.41 9.97 23.52
C ARG A 39 -27.47 9.73 22.34
N TRP A 40 -27.05 8.48 22.11
CA TRP A 40 -26.35 8.12 20.89
C TRP A 40 -27.35 8.24 19.77
N GLY A 41 -27.36 9.46 19.27
CA GLY A 41 -28.12 9.85 18.14
C GLY A 41 -27.60 9.11 16.92
N TRP A 42 -28.39 8.11 16.53
CA TRP A 42 -28.68 7.73 15.14
C TRP A 42 -27.76 6.60 14.65
N LEU A 43 -28.40 5.48 14.29
CA LEU A 43 -27.90 4.25 13.64
C LEU A 43 -27.54 3.02 14.49
N SER A 44 -27.99 2.91 15.75
CA SER A 44 -28.21 1.57 16.33
C SER A 44 -29.52 1.01 15.79
N ARG A 45 -29.46 -0.16 15.17
CA ARG A 45 -30.60 -0.96 14.66
C ARG A 45 -31.82 -0.86 15.61
N ALA A 46 -32.93 -0.37 15.05
CA ALA A 46 -34.27 -0.24 15.62
C ALA A 46 -34.45 0.75 16.80
N PRO A 47 -35.13 1.90 16.60
CA PRO A 47 -35.69 2.66 17.70
C PRO A 47 -37.12 2.17 17.99
N ILE A 48 -37.33 1.57 19.16
CA ILE A 48 -38.65 1.56 19.78
C ILE A 48 -38.87 3.00 20.30
N ALA A 49 -39.63 3.79 19.55
CA ALA A 49 -40.05 5.11 19.98
C ALA A 49 -41.14 4.99 21.05
N LYS A 50 -40.93 5.61 22.22
CA LYS A 50 -42.03 6.04 23.10
C LYS A 50 -42.31 7.52 22.83
N PRO A 51 -43.58 7.95 22.69
CA PRO A 51 -43.92 9.35 22.48
C PRO A 51 -44.03 10.08 23.83
N GLY A 52 -43.46 11.29 23.90
CA GLY A 52 -43.73 12.24 24.98
C GLY A 52 -42.46 12.86 25.58
N GLN A 53 -41.94 13.92 24.95
CA GLN A 53 -41.40 15.09 25.66
C GLN A 53 -41.11 16.23 24.69
N HIS A 54 -41.61 17.42 25.06
CA HIS A 54 -41.57 18.67 24.33
C HIS A 54 -40.15 19.13 23.99
N ALA A 55 -39.95 19.53 22.74
CA ALA A 55 -38.76 20.25 22.30
C ALA A 55 -38.80 21.70 22.78
N GLY A 56 -37.99 22.03 23.78
CA GLY A 56 -37.62 23.40 24.13
C GLY A 56 -36.35 23.80 23.40
N GLY A 57 -36.40 24.94 22.71
CA GLY A 57 -35.33 25.47 21.87
C GLY A 57 -34.08 25.92 22.64
N GLY A 58 -32.93 25.74 21.99
CA GLY A 58 -31.61 26.15 22.47
C GLY A 58 -30.51 25.61 21.57
N GLY A 59 -30.38 26.16 20.35
CA GLY A 59 -29.29 25.85 19.43
C GLY A 59 -27.97 26.47 19.89
N GLY A 60 -27.36 25.88 20.92
CA GLY A 60 -26.01 26.22 21.37
C GLY A 60 -24.91 25.38 20.68
N PRO A 61 -23.61 25.60 21.00
CA PRO A 61 -22.46 24.83 20.50
C PRO A 61 -22.58 23.30 20.65
N TRP A 62 -23.54 22.84 21.45
CA TRP A 62 -23.96 21.45 21.54
C TRP A 62 -24.41 20.83 20.20
N ALA A 63 -25.13 21.58 19.36
CA ALA A 63 -25.60 21.08 18.06
C ALA A 63 -24.42 20.78 17.11
N ALA A 64 -23.43 21.68 17.07
CA ALA A 64 -22.20 21.49 16.30
C ALA A 64 -21.37 20.31 16.82
N LEU A 65 -21.25 20.15 18.14
CA LEU A 65 -20.56 19.02 18.75
C LEU A 65 -21.26 17.68 18.46
N THR A 66 -22.60 17.64 18.46
CA THR A 66 -23.36 16.45 18.06
C THR A 66 -23.23 16.15 16.57
N ALA A 67 -23.22 17.17 15.71
CA ALA A 67 -23.02 17.00 14.27
C ALA A 67 -21.61 16.48 13.95
N LEU A 68 -20.57 17.04 14.59
CA LEU A 68 -19.19 16.56 14.46
C LEU A 68 -19.03 15.12 14.97
N SER A 69 -19.69 14.78 16.08
CA SER A 69 -19.69 13.41 16.61
C SER A 69 -20.38 12.42 15.66
N GLY A 70 -21.50 12.83 15.03
CA GLY A 70 -22.18 12.05 14.01
C GLY A 70 -21.36 11.91 12.73
N LEU A 71 -20.68 12.97 12.29
CA LEU A 71 -19.81 12.90 11.12
C LEU A 71 -18.62 11.95 11.36
N ARG A 72 -18.06 11.96 12.59
CA ARG A 72 -17.01 11.03 12.99
C ARG A 72 -17.48 9.57 12.91
N SER A 73 -18.68 9.24 13.37
CA SER A 73 -19.20 7.87 13.31
C SER A 73 -19.57 7.44 11.89
N VAL A 74 -19.94 8.39 11.03
CA VAL A 74 -20.23 8.13 9.61
C VAL A 74 -18.93 7.90 8.82
N LEU A 75 -17.91 8.71 9.03
CA LEU A 75 -16.69 8.71 8.21
C LEU A 75 -15.55 7.86 8.76
N LEU A 76 -15.45 7.65 10.07
CA LEU A 76 -14.37 6.85 10.66
C LEU A 76 -14.83 5.42 10.97
N PRO A 77 -13.89 4.45 10.95
CA PRO A 77 -14.16 3.07 11.37
C PRO A 77 -14.65 2.98 12.82
N GLN A 78 -15.48 1.98 13.09
CA GLN A 78 -15.94 1.68 14.44
C GLN A 78 -14.77 1.34 15.35
N GLY A 79 -14.75 1.94 16.53
CA GLY A 79 -13.65 1.80 17.48
C GLY A 79 -12.42 2.66 17.18
N PHE A 80 -12.52 3.64 16.26
CA PHE A 80 -11.43 4.60 16.02
C PHE A 80 -11.09 5.41 17.29
N PRO A 81 -9.80 5.54 17.66
CA PRO A 81 -8.62 5.26 16.83
C PRO A 81 -8.07 3.82 16.92
N ASP A 82 -8.46 3.04 17.91
CA ASP A 82 -7.81 1.75 18.23
C ASP A 82 -8.14 0.62 17.26
N SER A 83 -9.10 0.83 16.36
CA SER A 83 -9.50 -0.14 15.35
C SER A 83 -8.69 -0.05 14.06
N VAL A 84 -7.85 0.97 13.92
CA VAL A 84 -7.01 1.21 12.75
C VAL A 84 -5.55 1.41 13.13
N SER A 85 -4.66 1.34 12.14
CA SER A 85 -3.25 1.68 12.30
C SER A 85 -3.06 3.17 12.66
N PRO A 86 -1.99 3.53 13.38
CA PRO A 86 -1.71 4.93 13.74
C PRO A 86 -1.53 5.87 12.55
N ASP A 87 -1.11 5.34 11.40
CA ASP A 87 -0.92 6.09 10.15
C ASP A 87 -2.22 6.35 9.38
N TYR A 88 -3.36 5.76 9.78
CA TYR A 88 -4.63 5.86 9.07
C TYR A 88 -5.06 7.31 8.84
N LEU A 89 -5.15 8.09 9.92
CA LEU A 89 -5.67 9.45 9.84
C LEU A 89 -4.71 10.39 9.07
N PRO A 90 -3.39 10.42 9.36
CA PRO A 90 -2.45 11.18 8.55
C PRO A 90 -2.51 10.83 7.05
N TYR A 91 -2.62 9.55 6.71
CA TYR A 91 -2.77 9.11 5.31
C TYR A 91 -4.09 9.63 4.71
N GLN A 92 -5.22 9.39 5.37
CA GLN A 92 -6.55 9.75 4.86
C GLN A 92 -6.72 11.25 4.62
N LEU A 93 -6.10 12.09 5.45
CA LEU A 93 -6.11 13.54 5.25
C LEU A 93 -5.41 13.95 3.96
N TRP A 94 -4.23 13.39 3.67
CA TRP A 94 -3.50 13.69 2.44
C TRP A 94 -4.13 13.03 1.21
N ASP A 95 -4.65 11.80 1.35
CA ASP A 95 -5.41 11.11 0.29
C ASP A 95 -6.68 11.88 -0.07
N SER A 96 -7.33 12.52 0.90
CA SER A 96 -8.47 13.42 0.66
C SER A 96 -8.08 14.68 -0.12
N VAL A 97 -6.94 15.31 0.20
CA VAL A 97 -6.43 16.46 -0.57
C VAL A 97 -6.07 16.04 -1.99
N GLN A 98 -5.44 14.87 -2.13
CA GLN A 98 -5.11 14.27 -3.41
C GLN A 98 -6.39 14.04 -4.24
N ALA A 99 -7.36 13.29 -3.71
CA ALA A 99 -8.61 12.97 -4.40
C ALA A 99 -9.38 14.24 -4.80
N PHE A 100 -9.39 15.27 -3.96
CA PHE A 100 -9.99 16.56 -4.29
C PHE A 100 -9.33 17.20 -5.53
N ALA A 101 -7.99 17.29 -5.54
CA ALA A 101 -7.24 17.83 -6.67
C ALA A 101 -7.48 17.03 -7.95
N SER A 102 -7.45 15.69 -7.86
CA SER A 102 -7.73 14.81 -9.00
C SER A 102 -9.17 14.97 -9.51
N SER A 103 -10.15 15.22 -8.64
CA SER A 103 -11.55 15.42 -9.03
C SER A 103 -11.74 16.69 -9.88
N LEU A 104 -11.08 17.78 -9.49
CA LEU A 104 -11.06 19.04 -10.25
C LEU A 104 -10.35 18.88 -11.59
N SER A 105 -9.16 18.27 -11.60
CA SER A 105 -8.43 17.96 -12.83
C SER A 105 -9.23 17.06 -13.78
N GLY A 106 -9.90 16.04 -13.22
CA GLY A 106 -10.76 15.14 -13.97
C GLY A 106 -11.96 15.85 -14.60
N SER A 107 -12.47 16.90 -13.95
CA SER A 107 -13.55 17.74 -14.48
C SER A 107 -13.08 18.57 -15.68
N LEU A 108 -11.88 19.17 -15.60
CA LEU A 108 -11.24 19.88 -16.72
C LEU A 108 -11.02 18.95 -17.92
N ALA A 109 -10.46 17.76 -17.67
CA ALA A 109 -10.22 16.75 -18.69
C ALA A 109 -11.53 16.27 -19.35
N THR A 110 -12.58 16.04 -18.54
CA THR A 110 -13.91 15.66 -19.05
C THR A 110 -14.49 16.74 -19.95
N GLN A 111 -14.41 18.01 -19.55
CA GLN A 111 -14.87 19.12 -20.39
C GLN A 111 -14.13 19.17 -21.73
N ALA A 112 -12.80 19.04 -21.71
CA ALA A 112 -12.00 19.04 -22.94
C ALA A 112 -12.38 17.88 -23.88
N VAL A 113 -12.59 16.67 -23.33
CA VAL A 113 -13.06 15.53 -24.11
C VAL A 113 -14.43 15.80 -24.74
N LEU A 114 -15.37 16.38 -24.01
CA LEU A 114 -16.70 16.74 -24.55
C LEU A 114 -16.59 17.79 -25.66
N GLN A 115 -15.73 18.80 -25.49
CA GLN A 115 -15.45 19.78 -26.55
C GLN A 115 -14.85 19.12 -27.79
N GLY A 116 -13.89 18.20 -27.62
CA GLY A 116 -13.27 17.47 -28.73
C GLY A 116 -14.21 16.50 -29.44
N LEU A 117 -15.21 15.96 -28.76
CA LEU A 117 -16.31 15.19 -29.37
C LEU A 117 -17.30 16.08 -30.15
N GLY A 118 -17.17 17.40 -30.05
CA GLY A 118 -18.02 18.36 -30.75
C GLY A 118 -19.31 18.69 -30.02
N VAL A 119 -19.38 18.50 -28.70
CA VAL A 119 -20.53 18.96 -27.91
C VAL A 119 -20.69 20.48 -28.09
N GLY A 120 -21.88 20.90 -28.54
CA GLY A 120 -22.17 22.29 -28.90
C GLY A 120 -21.99 22.63 -30.39
N ASN A 121 -21.38 21.75 -31.19
CA ASN A 121 -21.25 21.94 -32.64
C ASN A 121 -22.40 21.25 -33.38
N ALA A 122 -23.23 22.02 -34.08
CA ALA A 122 -24.38 21.50 -34.84
C ALA A 122 -24.01 20.51 -35.98
N LYS A 123 -22.75 20.50 -36.43
CA LYS A 123 -22.25 19.56 -37.45
C LYS A 123 -21.65 18.29 -36.84
N ALA A 124 -21.50 18.21 -35.52
CA ALA A 124 -20.92 17.04 -34.87
C ALA A 124 -21.88 15.84 -34.98
N SER A 125 -21.33 14.70 -35.37
CA SER A 125 -22.11 13.47 -35.47
C SER A 125 -22.15 12.76 -34.11
N VAL A 126 -23.36 12.56 -33.59
CA VAL A 126 -23.61 11.73 -32.40
C VAL A 126 -23.10 10.30 -32.60
N SER A 127 -23.17 9.76 -33.83
CA SER A 127 -22.66 8.42 -34.11
C SER A 127 -21.13 8.38 -34.05
N ALA A 128 -20.44 9.39 -34.59
CA ALA A 128 -18.98 9.48 -34.52
C ALA A 128 -18.47 9.64 -33.08
N ALA A 129 -19.17 10.47 -32.28
CA ALA A 129 -18.87 10.62 -30.87
C ALA A 129 -19.07 9.30 -30.11
N THR A 130 -20.18 8.60 -30.34
CA THR A 130 -20.46 7.28 -29.77
C THR A 130 -19.40 6.25 -30.17
N SER A 131 -18.99 6.19 -31.44
CA SER A 131 -17.95 5.28 -31.91
C SER A 131 -16.60 5.55 -31.22
N THR A 132 -16.22 6.82 -31.07
CA THR A 132 -15.00 7.19 -30.33
C THR A 132 -15.08 6.71 -28.89
N TRP A 133 -16.23 6.88 -28.25
CA TRP A 133 -16.46 6.43 -26.87
C TRP A 133 -16.33 4.90 -26.73
N LEU A 134 -16.93 4.14 -27.64
CA LEU A 134 -16.85 2.67 -27.66
C LEU A 134 -15.43 2.15 -27.90
N VAL A 135 -14.69 2.75 -28.83
CA VAL A 135 -13.28 2.37 -29.10
C VAL A 135 -12.43 2.65 -27.87
N LYS A 136 -12.53 3.87 -27.32
CA LYS A 136 -11.82 4.29 -26.11
C LYS A 136 -12.04 3.31 -24.96
N ASP A 137 -13.28 2.94 -24.70
CA ASP A 137 -13.64 2.03 -23.60
C ASP A 137 -13.18 0.61 -23.85
N SER A 138 -13.32 0.10 -25.08
CA SER A 138 -12.85 -1.25 -25.44
C SER A 138 -11.33 -1.39 -25.25
N THR A 139 -10.55 -0.40 -25.70
CA THR A 139 -9.09 -0.40 -25.52
C THR A 139 -8.72 -0.37 -24.04
N GLY A 140 -9.39 0.47 -23.24
CA GLY A 140 -9.16 0.53 -21.80
C GLY A 140 -9.50 -0.78 -21.08
N MET A 141 -10.64 -1.38 -21.42
CA MET A 141 -11.10 -2.65 -20.84
C MET A 141 -10.19 -3.84 -21.18
N LEU A 142 -9.65 -3.91 -22.40
CA LEU A 142 -8.65 -4.93 -22.75
C LEU A 142 -7.33 -4.70 -22.00
N GLY A 143 -6.90 -3.45 -21.90
CA GLY A 143 -5.67 -3.08 -21.20
C GLY A 143 -5.67 -3.46 -19.72
N ARG A 144 -6.78 -3.19 -19.00
CA ARG A 144 -6.90 -3.60 -17.59
C ARG A 144 -6.83 -5.11 -17.39
N ILE A 145 -7.38 -5.90 -18.32
CA ILE A 145 -7.35 -7.38 -18.24
C ILE A 145 -5.91 -7.86 -18.42
N ILE A 146 -5.22 -7.36 -19.46
CA ILE A 146 -3.83 -7.73 -19.74
C ILE A 146 -2.91 -7.35 -18.58
N LEU A 147 -3.07 -6.15 -18.00
CA LEU A 147 -2.25 -5.73 -16.87
C LEU A 147 -2.55 -6.54 -15.61
N ALA A 148 -3.82 -6.80 -15.31
CA ALA A 148 -4.19 -7.63 -14.16
C ALA A 148 -3.58 -9.03 -14.28
N TRP A 149 -3.56 -9.60 -15.49
CA TRP A 149 -2.87 -10.87 -15.76
C TRP A 149 -1.35 -10.77 -15.61
N TRP A 150 -0.72 -9.71 -16.13
CA TRP A 150 0.75 -9.61 -16.17
C TRP A 150 1.39 -9.16 -14.85
N LYS A 151 0.74 -8.27 -14.11
CA LYS A 151 1.30 -7.62 -12.91
C LYS A 151 0.50 -7.84 -11.63
N GLY A 152 -0.67 -8.47 -11.70
CA GLY A 152 -1.60 -8.57 -10.56
C GLY A 152 -0.98 -9.10 -9.27
N SER A 153 -0.09 -10.09 -9.34
CA SER A 153 0.58 -10.69 -8.18
C SER A 153 1.67 -9.84 -7.53
N LYS A 154 2.02 -8.68 -8.12
CA LYS A 154 3.17 -7.85 -7.72
C LYS A 154 2.79 -6.46 -7.24
N LEU A 155 1.51 -6.10 -7.30
CA LEU A 155 1.05 -4.73 -7.04
C LEU A 155 1.05 -4.37 -5.55
N ASP A 156 0.76 -5.34 -4.68
CA ASP A 156 0.78 -5.16 -3.22
C ASP A 156 2.20 -5.12 -2.64
N CYS A 157 3.15 -5.82 -3.28
CA CYS A 157 4.56 -5.86 -2.87
C CYS A 157 5.17 -4.46 -2.72
N ASN A 158 4.83 -3.55 -3.64
CA ASN A 158 5.38 -2.20 -3.73
C ASN A 158 4.27 -1.14 -3.71
N ALA A 159 3.30 -1.29 -2.81
CA ALA A 159 2.07 -0.50 -2.82
C ALA A 159 2.30 1.03 -2.85
N LYS A 160 3.27 1.55 -2.09
CA LYS A 160 3.60 2.99 -2.08
C LYS A 160 4.08 3.51 -3.45
N GLN A 161 4.97 2.75 -4.09
CA GLN A 161 5.55 3.10 -5.38
C GLN A 161 4.49 3.02 -6.47
N TRP A 162 3.65 1.98 -6.45
CA TRP A 162 2.53 1.83 -7.37
C TRP A 162 1.49 2.95 -7.22
N ARG A 163 1.24 3.44 -6.00
CA ARG A 163 0.36 4.60 -5.80
C ARG A 163 0.91 5.88 -6.45
N LEU A 164 2.21 6.17 -6.26
CA LEU A 164 2.83 7.34 -6.90
C LEU A 164 2.88 7.20 -8.42
N PHE A 165 3.24 6.02 -8.92
CA PHE A 165 3.23 5.73 -10.36
C PHE A 165 1.83 5.89 -10.96
N ALA A 166 0.81 5.34 -10.30
CA ALA A 166 -0.57 5.40 -10.76
C ALA A 166 -1.05 6.85 -10.85
N ASP A 167 -0.75 7.69 -9.87
CA ASP A 167 -1.15 9.10 -9.90
C ASP A 167 -0.43 9.90 -10.98
N ILE A 168 0.88 9.71 -11.16
CA ILE A 168 1.62 10.34 -12.26
C ILE A 168 1.04 9.91 -13.61
N LEU A 169 0.73 8.62 -13.79
CA LEU A 169 0.13 8.11 -15.01
C LEU A 169 -1.29 8.68 -15.23
N ASN A 170 -2.07 8.86 -14.15
CA ASN A 170 -3.38 9.49 -14.19
C ASN A 170 -3.29 10.96 -14.65
N ASP A 171 -2.32 11.70 -14.12
CA ASP A 171 -2.06 13.08 -14.51
C ASP A 171 -1.64 13.19 -15.98
N VAL A 172 -0.77 12.29 -16.45
CA VAL A 172 -0.42 12.20 -17.88
C VAL A 172 -1.65 11.91 -18.73
N ALA A 173 -2.53 11.00 -18.30
CA ALA A 173 -3.76 10.68 -19.01
C ALA A 173 -4.71 11.89 -19.10
N MET A 174 -4.95 12.58 -17.97
CA MET A 174 -5.75 13.80 -17.95
C MET A 174 -5.15 14.91 -18.81
N PHE A 175 -3.82 15.04 -18.82
CA PHE A 175 -3.14 15.99 -19.72
C PHE A 175 -3.39 15.65 -21.20
N LEU A 176 -3.28 14.38 -21.60
CA LEU A 176 -3.59 13.95 -22.96
C LEU A 176 -5.03 14.30 -23.36
N GLU A 177 -5.99 14.14 -22.45
CA GLU A 177 -7.39 14.51 -22.67
C GLU A 177 -7.60 16.03 -22.82
N ILE A 178 -6.94 16.83 -21.99
CA ILE A 178 -7.00 18.30 -22.08
C ILE A 178 -6.41 18.79 -23.41
N MET A 179 -5.35 18.14 -23.89
CA MET A 179 -4.68 18.51 -25.14
C MET A 179 -5.37 17.95 -26.39
N ALA A 180 -6.17 16.89 -26.26
CA ALA A 180 -6.76 16.17 -27.39
C ALA A 180 -7.54 17.06 -28.37
N PRO A 181 -8.35 18.04 -27.94
CA PRO A 181 -9.09 18.92 -28.87
C PRO A 181 -8.21 19.73 -29.81
N MET A 182 -6.94 19.97 -29.46
CA MET A 182 -6.00 20.68 -30.33
C MET A 182 -5.50 19.84 -31.51
N TYR A 183 -5.72 18.52 -31.47
CA TYR A 183 -5.30 17.60 -32.53
C TYR A 183 -6.48 16.73 -33.01
N PRO A 184 -7.50 17.32 -33.69
CA PRO A 184 -8.72 16.59 -34.06
C PRO A 184 -8.49 15.32 -34.89
N ILE A 185 -7.43 15.29 -35.71
CA ILE A 185 -7.06 14.14 -36.56
C ILE A 185 -6.71 12.91 -35.72
N PHE A 186 -6.04 13.09 -34.58
CA PHE A 186 -5.62 12.00 -33.69
C PHE A 186 -6.51 11.87 -32.46
N PHE A 187 -7.60 12.63 -32.36
CA PHE A 187 -8.43 12.74 -31.16
C PHE A 187 -8.80 11.38 -30.58
N THR A 188 -9.40 10.50 -31.39
CA THR A 188 -9.83 9.16 -30.97
C THR A 188 -8.67 8.31 -30.45
N MET A 189 -7.50 8.36 -31.09
CA MET A 189 -6.30 7.66 -30.61
C MET A 189 -5.83 8.23 -29.28
N THR A 190 -5.70 9.55 -29.15
CA THR A 190 -5.25 10.22 -27.93
C THR A 190 -6.14 9.91 -26.74
N VAL A 191 -7.47 10.03 -26.87
CA VAL A 191 -8.39 9.72 -25.77
C VAL A 191 -8.44 8.22 -25.45
N SER A 192 -8.22 7.34 -26.44
CA SER A 192 -8.11 5.89 -26.23
C SER A 192 -6.85 5.52 -25.44
N THR A 193 -5.71 6.14 -25.76
CA THR A 193 -4.46 5.99 -25.00
C THR A 193 -4.59 6.55 -23.58
N SER A 194 -5.23 7.71 -23.40
CA SER A 194 -5.57 8.22 -22.06
C SER A 194 -6.40 7.22 -21.27
N ASN A 195 -7.47 6.70 -21.86
CA ASN A 195 -8.37 5.78 -21.16
C ASN A 195 -7.70 4.44 -20.82
N LEU A 196 -6.78 3.97 -21.68
CA LEU A 196 -5.90 2.84 -21.38
C LEU A 196 -5.05 3.13 -20.14
N ALA A 197 -4.39 4.30 -20.09
CA ALA A 197 -3.62 4.73 -18.93
C ALA A 197 -4.50 4.80 -17.66
N LYS A 198 -5.69 5.43 -17.71
CA LYS A 198 -6.62 5.47 -16.57
C LYS A 198 -7.10 4.08 -16.13
N CYS A 199 -7.27 3.14 -17.06
CA CYS A 199 -7.60 1.76 -16.73
C CYS A 199 -6.45 1.04 -16.01
N ILE A 200 -5.20 1.28 -16.42
CA ILE A 200 -3.99 0.81 -15.72
C ILE A 200 -3.94 1.37 -14.29
N VAL A 201 -4.17 2.68 -14.16
CA VAL A 201 -4.28 3.38 -12.86
C VAL A 201 -5.35 2.74 -11.99
N GLY A 202 -6.53 2.44 -12.55
CA GLY A 202 -7.62 1.80 -11.81
C GLY A 202 -7.24 0.42 -11.24
N VAL A 203 -6.47 -0.38 -11.98
CA VAL A 203 -5.97 -1.69 -11.50
C VAL A 203 -4.96 -1.51 -10.38
N ALA A 204 -3.95 -0.63 -10.57
CA ALA A 204 -2.94 -0.36 -9.56
C ALA A 204 -3.55 0.25 -8.29
N GLY A 205 -4.42 1.25 -8.43
CA GLY A 205 -5.14 1.90 -7.34
C GLY A 205 -6.02 0.92 -6.57
N GLY A 206 -6.78 0.06 -7.26
CA GLY A 206 -7.61 -0.96 -6.61
C GLY A 206 -6.80 -1.97 -5.80
N ALA A 207 -5.72 -2.50 -6.37
CA ALA A 207 -4.86 -3.48 -5.69
C ALA A 207 -4.13 -2.88 -4.48
N THR A 208 -3.53 -1.70 -4.65
CA THR A 208 -2.81 -1.02 -3.57
C THR A 208 -3.73 -0.55 -2.45
N ARG A 209 -4.96 -0.12 -2.78
CA ARG A 209 -6.00 0.20 -1.78
C ARG A 209 -6.41 -1.03 -0.98
N ALA A 210 -6.54 -2.20 -1.61
CA ALA A 210 -6.83 -3.45 -0.89
C ALA A 210 -5.71 -3.81 0.09
N ALA A 211 -4.44 -3.75 -0.35
CA ALA A 211 -3.27 -3.97 0.51
C ALA A 211 -3.23 -2.98 1.68
N LEU A 212 -3.51 -1.70 1.42
CA LEU A 212 -3.52 -0.67 2.45
C LEU A 212 -4.66 -0.85 3.46
N THR A 213 -5.86 -1.20 2.99
CA THR A 213 -6.99 -1.52 3.87
C THR A 213 -6.63 -2.67 4.81
N MET A 214 -5.94 -3.70 4.29
CA MET A 214 -5.48 -4.82 5.11
C MET A 214 -4.45 -4.36 6.17
N HIS A 215 -3.51 -3.50 5.80
CA HIS A 215 -2.54 -2.92 6.74
C HIS A 215 -3.22 -2.06 7.82
N GLN A 216 -4.24 -1.30 7.42
CA GLN A 216 -4.92 -0.37 8.31
C GLN A 216 -5.87 -1.07 9.27
N ALA A 217 -6.45 -2.22 8.92
CA ALA A 217 -7.37 -2.95 9.79
C ALA A 217 -6.65 -3.60 10.98
N ARG A 218 -6.97 -3.20 12.23
CA ARG A 218 -6.36 -3.74 13.46
C ARG A 218 -7.26 -4.65 14.28
N ARG A 219 -8.54 -4.74 13.92
CA ARG A 219 -9.54 -5.58 14.62
C ARG A 219 -10.26 -6.55 13.69
N ASN A 220 -9.55 -7.08 12.68
CA ASN A 220 -10.16 -7.87 11.60
C ASN A 220 -11.37 -7.16 10.96
N ASN A 221 -11.29 -5.83 10.89
CA ASN A 221 -12.36 -4.92 10.50
C ASN A 221 -12.15 -4.36 9.08
N MET A 222 -11.54 -5.14 8.19
CA MET A 222 -11.18 -4.70 6.83
C MET A 222 -12.38 -4.16 6.05
N ALA A 223 -13.55 -4.80 6.17
CA ALA A 223 -14.77 -4.35 5.51
C ALA A 223 -15.24 -2.96 6.00
N ASP A 224 -15.11 -2.69 7.30
CA ASP A 224 -15.46 -1.39 7.87
C ASP A 224 -14.45 -0.32 7.43
N VAL A 225 -13.15 -0.61 7.50
CA VAL A 225 -12.10 0.30 7.01
C VAL A 225 -12.33 0.66 5.53
N SER A 226 -12.58 -0.34 4.68
CA SER A 226 -12.86 -0.14 3.25
C SER A 226 -14.13 0.68 3.00
N ALA A 227 -15.22 0.40 3.71
CA ALA A 227 -16.47 1.14 3.56
C ALA A 227 -16.33 2.62 3.97
N LYS A 228 -15.52 2.88 5.01
CA LYS A 228 -15.25 4.22 5.52
C LYS A 228 -14.32 5.01 4.61
N ASP A 229 -13.27 4.37 4.10
CA ASP A 229 -12.39 4.91 3.06
C ASP A 229 -13.19 5.35 1.82
N SER A 230 -14.02 4.46 1.28
CA SER A 230 -14.91 4.76 0.15
C SER A 230 -15.90 5.92 0.45
N SER A 231 -16.42 5.98 1.67
CA SER A 231 -17.31 7.08 2.10
C SER A 231 -16.58 8.43 2.16
N GLN A 232 -15.33 8.43 2.66
CA GLN A 232 -14.49 9.63 2.70
C GLN A 232 -14.19 10.13 1.28
N GLU A 233 -13.76 9.24 0.38
CA GLU A 233 -13.52 9.55 -1.03
C GLU A 233 -14.79 10.09 -1.71
N THR A 234 -15.96 9.53 -1.40
CA THR A 234 -17.25 10.01 -1.94
C THR A 234 -17.55 11.45 -1.51
N VAL A 235 -17.34 11.78 -0.23
CA VAL A 235 -17.55 13.15 0.28
C VAL A 235 -16.59 14.13 -0.38
N VAL A 236 -15.33 13.74 -0.54
CA VAL A 236 -14.32 14.55 -1.22
C VAL A 236 -14.69 14.78 -2.68
N ASN A 237 -15.11 13.74 -3.40
CA ASN A 237 -15.57 13.86 -4.78
C ASN A 237 -16.81 14.74 -4.92
N LEU A 238 -17.74 14.67 -3.96
CA LEU A 238 -18.90 15.57 -3.94
C LEU A 238 -18.46 17.04 -3.78
N ALA A 239 -17.51 17.32 -2.89
CA ALA A 239 -16.95 18.66 -2.74
C ALA A 239 -16.23 19.11 -4.03
N GLY A 240 -15.45 18.21 -4.66
CA GLY A 240 -14.81 18.43 -5.95
C GLY A 240 -15.82 18.81 -7.03
N LEU A 241 -16.92 18.06 -7.15
CA LEU A 241 -17.99 18.35 -8.10
C LEU A 241 -18.62 19.73 -7.88
N LEU A 242 -18.92 20.10 -6.63
CA LEU A 242 -19.48 21.43 -6.32
C LEU A 242 -18.54 22.56 -6.70
N VAL A 243 -17.24 22.41 -6.46
CA VAL A 243 -16.24 23.40 -6.87
C VAL A 243 -16.07 23.42 -8.40
N SER A 244 -16.07 22.27 -9.05
CA SER A 244 -16.03 22.17 -10.52
C SER A 244 -17.22 22.87 -11.18
N LEU A 245 -18.43 22.78 -10.62
CA LEU A 245 -19.61 23.48 -11.14
C LEU A 245 -19.42 25.01 -11.19
N LEU A 246 -18.67 25.57 -10.24
CA LEU A 246 -18.35 27.00 -10.20
C LEU A 246 -17.14 27.33 -11.06
N MET A 247 -16.13 26.46 -11.08
CA MET A 247 -14.86 26.66 -11.77
C MET A 247 -14.97 26.53 -13.29
N LEU A 248 -15.65 25.50 -13.80
CA LEU A 248 -15.66 25.17 -15.23
C LEU A 248 -16.15 26.34 -16.11
N PRO A 249 -17.26 27.04 -15.81
CA PRO A 249 -17.70 28.18 -16.62
C PRO A 249 -16.66 29.31 -16.71
N LEU A 250 -15.84 29.50 -15.68
CA LEU A 250 -14.83 30.56 -15.63
C LEU A 250 -13.60 30.25 -16.49
N VAL A 251 -13.31 28.96 -16.73
CA VAL A 251 -12.13 28.51 -17.47
C VAL A 251 -12.44 27.99 -18.87
N SER A 252 -13.73 27.75 -19.16
CA SER A 252 -14.22 27.10 -20.38
C SER A 252 -13.72 27.72 -21.68
N ASP A 253 -13.70 29.06 -21.74
CA ASP A 253 -13.36 29.82 -22.95
C ASP A 253 -11.88 30.23 -23.00
N CYS A 254 -11.09 29.83 -22.00
CA CYS A 254 -9.70 30.22 -21.83
C CYS A 254 -8.79 28.98 -21.71
N PRO A 255 -8.34 28.36 -22.82
CA PRO A 255 -7.52 27.15 -22.80
C PRO A 255 -6.23 27.29 -21.96
N SER A 256 -5.60 28.46 -22.00
CA SER A 256 -4.41 28.76 -21.19
C SER A 256 -4.70 28.78 -19.69
N LEU A 257 -5.86 29.29 -19.28
CA LEU A 257 -6.30 29.31 -17.89
C LEU A 257 -6.66 27.90 -17.42
N SER A 258 -7.38 27.13 -18.24
CA SER A 258 -7.67 25.72 -17.97
C SER A 258 -6.38 24.91 -17.79
N LEU A 259 -5.40 25.07 -18.69
CA LEU A 259 -4.10 24.41 -18.58
C LEU A 259 -3.32 24.88 -17.34
N GLY A 260 -3.31 26.18 -17.04
CA GLY A 260 -2.67 26.71 -15.83
C GLY A 260 -3.30 26.16 -14.54
N CYS A 261 -4.63 26.06 -14.50
CA CYS A 261 -5.36 25.45 -13.39
C CYS A 261 -5.00 23.97 -13.25
N PHE A 262 -4.99 23.23 -14.35
CA PHE A 262 -4.59 21.82 -14.37
C PHE A 262 -3.16 21.63 -13.85
N VAL A 263 -2.19 22.42 -14.29
CA VAL A 263 -0.79 22.33 -13.82
C VAL A 263 -0.69 22.56 -12.30
N LEU A 264 -1.41 23.55 -11.76
CA LEU A 264 -1.44 23.81 -10.32
C LEU A 264 -2.08 22.65 -9.54
N LEU A 265 -3.20 22.11 -10.05
CA LEU A 265 -3.89 20.97 -9.45
C LEU A 265 -3.04 19.70 -9.50
N THR A 266 -2.34 19.44 -10.60
CA THR A 266 -1.38 18.33 -10.73
C THR A 266 -0.23 18.47 -9.74
N ALA A 267 0.34 19.66 -9.56
CA ALA A 267 1.38 19.87 -8.55
C ALA A 267 0.87 19.57 -7.12
N LEU A 268 -0.35 20.03 -6.79
CA LEU A 268 -1.01 19.71 -5.52
C LEU A 268 -1.29 18.20 -5.38
N HIS A 269 -1.79 17.57 -6.44
CA HIS A 269 -2.12 16.15 -6.50
C HIS A 269 -0.90 15.27 -6.19
N ILE A 270 0.20 15.48 -6.91
CA ILE A 270 1.46 14.73 -6.72
C ILE A 270 2.06 14.99 -5.33
N TYR A 271 2.05 16.25 -4.88
CA TYR A 271 2.55 16.57 -3.54
C TYR A 271 1.72 15.92 -2.44
N ALA A 272 0.39 15.94 -2.56
CA ALA A 272 -0.51 15.32 -1.61
C ALA A 272 -0.32 13.80 -1.57
N ASN A 273 -0.21 13.13 -2.72
CA ASN A 273 0.07 11.69 -2.75
C ASN A 273 1.44 11.36 -2.13
N TYR A 274 2.49 12.15 -2.44
CA TYR A 274 3.81 11.99 -1.79
C TYR A 274 3.70 12.05 -0.26
N ARG A 275 2.96 13.03 0.26
CA ARG A 275 2.72 13.16 1.71
C ARG A 275 1.87 12.01 2.27
N ALA A 276 0.88 11.53 1.52
CA ALA A 276 0.05 10.39 1.90
C ALA A 276 0.90 9.12 2.01
N VAL A 277 1.65 8.74 0.98
CA VAL A 277 2.47 7.52 1.01
C VAL A 277 3.63 7.61 2.00
N ARG A 278 4.16 8.81 2.28
CA ARG A 278 5.14 9.04 3.35
C ARG A 278 4.53 8.89 4.75
N ALA A 279 3.23 9.11 4.91
CA ALA A 279 2.57 8.91 6.19
C ALA A 279 2.38 7.42 6.53
N LEU A 280 2.35 6.54 5.53
CA LEU A 280 2.12 5.10 5.69
C LEU A 280 3.33 4.37 6.27
N VAL A 281 3.20 3.84 7.47
CA VAL A 281 4.24 3.07 8.16
C VAL A 281 3.91 1.59 8.02
N LEU A 282 4.32 0.98 6.90
CA LEU A 282 4.09 -0.44 6.62
C LEU A 282 5.02 -1.33 7.44
N GLU A 283 4.45 -2.31 8.16
CA GLU A 283 5.16 -3.20 9.10
C GLU A 283 5.69 -4.50 8.47
N THR A 284 5.40 -4.76 7.20
CA THR A 284 5.68 -6.04 6.51
C THR A 284 6.76 -5.87 5.46
N LEU A 285 7.88 -6.59 5.50
CA LEU A 285 9.01 -6.29 4.61
C LEU A 285 8.71 -6.58 3.12
N ASN A 286 8.99 -5.62 2.24
CA ASN A 286 9.21 -5.86 0.80
C ASN A 286 10.72 -5.85 0.52
N GLU A 287 11.12 -6.03 -0.74
CA GLU A 287 12.54 -6.09 -1.11
C GLU A 287 13.29 -4.81 -0.75
N SER A 288 12.76 -3.64 -1.10
CA SER A 288 13.41 -2.35 -0.81
C SER A 288 13.54 -2.07 0.69
N ARG A 289 12.50 -2.36 1.49
CA ARG A 289 12.58 -2.19 2.96
C ARG A 289 13.50 -3.22 3.59
N LEU A 290 13.50 -4.46 3.10
CA LEU A 290 14.43 -5.48 3.57
C LEU A 290 15.88 -5.07 3.30
N GLN A 291 16.19 -4.62 2.08
CA GLN A 291 17.53 -4.12 1.73
C GLN A 291 17.94 -2.97 2.64
N LEU A 292 17.09 -1.94 2.79
CA LEU A 292 17.37 -0.78 3.65
C LEU A 292 17.65 -1.18 5.11
N VAL A 293 16.79 -2.03 5.69
CA VAL A 293 16.92 -2.47 7.07
C VAL A 293 18.13 -3.37 7.26
N LEU A 294 18.42 -4.24 6.28
CA LEU A 294 19.58 -5.11 6.28
C LEU A 294 20.89 -4.30 6.19
N GLU A 295 20.99 -3.35 5.27
CA GLU A 295 22.15 -2.47 5.15
C GLU A 295 22.41 -1.72 6.46
N HIS A 296 21.37 -1.17 7.09
CA HIS A 296 21.51 -0.50 8.38
C HIS A 296 22.01 -1.45 9.48
N PHE A 297 21.46 -2.66 9.52
CA PHE A 297 21.89 -3.70 10.46
C PHE A 297 23.33 -4.13 10.25
N LEU A 298 23.76 -4.32 9.01
CA LEU A 298 25.13 -4.70 8.68
C LEU A 298 26.12 -3.59 9.05
N GLN A 299 25.73 -2.32 8.90
CA GLN A 299 26.59 -1.17 9.18
C GLN A 299 26.65 -0.79 10.67
N ARG A 300 25.52 -0.89 11.40
CA ARG A 300 25.41 -0.39 12.78
C ARG A 300 25.14 -1.46 13.83
N GLY A 301 24.79 -2.67 13.43
CA GLY A 301 24.38 -3.75 14.33
C GLY A 301 22.97 -3.58 14.91
N GLU A 302 22.23 -2.56 14.47
CA GLU A 302 20.88 -2.23 14.93
C GLU A 302 19.87 -2.37 13.81
N VAL A 303 18.66 -2.83 14.12
CA VAL A 303 17.56 -2.95 13.16
C VAL A 303 16.68 -1.71 13.24
N LEU A 304 16.45 -1.04 12.11
CA LEU A 304 15.55 0.12 12.06
C LEU A 304 14.11 -0.30 12.37
N GLU A 305 13.43 0.48 13.20
CA GLU A 305 11.99 0.37 13.39
C GLU A 305 11.22 0.75 12.10
N PRO A 306 10.00 0.22 11.87
CA PRO A 306 9.17 0.56 10.71
C PRO A 306 9.00 2.07 10.47
N ALA A 307 8.84 2.86 11.53
CA ALA A 307 8.67 4.30 11.43
C ALA A 307 9.94 5.01 10.90
N SER A 308 11.11 4.60 11.38
CA SER A 308 12.41 5.12 10.93
C SER A 308 12.72 4.68 9.50
N ALA A 309 12.49 3.40 9.18
CA ALA A 309 12.66 2.88 7.83
C ALA A 309 11.74 3.57 6.81
N ASN A 310 10.49 3.89 7.19
CA ASN A 310 9.55 4.59 6.33
C ASN A 310 10.05 5.99 5.88
N GLN A 311 10.76 6.72 6.74
CA GLN A 311 11.33 8.01 6.37
C GLN A 311 12.45 7.90 5.32
N MET A 312 13.16 6.77 5.34
CA MET A 312 14.30 6.51 4.46
C MET A 312 13.91 5.73 3.19
N GLU A 313 12.74 5.07 3.18
CA GLU A 313 12.30 4.21 2.09
C GLU A 313 12.27 4.96 0.74
N PRO A 314 12.88 4.43 -0.33
CA PRO A 314 12.79 5.01 -1.65
C PRO A 314 11.37 4.81 -2.23
N LEU A 315 10.71 5.92 -2.54
CA LEU A 315 9.34 5.93 -3.06
C LEU A 315 9.24 5.81 -4.59
N TRP A 316 10.39 5.84 -5.27
CA TRP A 316 10.45 5.71 -6.72
C TRP A 316 11.54 4.70 -7.09
N THR A 317 11.22 3.79 -8.00
CA THR A 317 12.13 2.73 -8.49
C THR A 317 12.99 3.18 -9.67
N GLY A 318 13.07 4.49 -9.93
CA GLY A 318 13.73 5.06 -11.12
C GLY A 318 15.22 4.75 -11.27
N PHE A 319 15.83 4.12 -10.26
CA PHE A 319 17.12 3.47 -10.39
C PHE A 319 16.90 2.01 -10.04
N TRP A 320 16.92 1.17 -11.06
CA TRP A 320 16.82 -0.28 -10.95
C TRP A 320 17.70 -0.75 -9.78
N PRO A 321 17.21 -1.65 -8.91
CA PRO A 321 18.05 -2.19 -7.86
C PRO A 321 19.30 -2.77 -8.52
N SER A 322 20.45 -2.46 -7.93
CA SER A 322 21.76 -2.98 -8.36
C SER A 322 21.75 -4.50 -8.47
N LEU A 323 20.95 -5.17 -7.63
CA LEU A 323 20.71 -6.60 -7.61
C LEU A 323 19.30 -6.95 -8.14
N SER A 324 19.22 -7.96 -9.01
CA SER A 324 17.96 -8.62 -9.34
C SER A 324 17.76 -9.86 -8.46
N LEU A 325 16.88 -9.78 -7.46
CA LEU A 325 16.49 -10.94 -6.65
C LEU A 325 15.22 -11.61 -7.22
N SER A 326 15.20 -12.94 -7.27
CA SER A 326 14.02 -13.70 -7.68
C SER A 326 13.81 -14.89 -6.75
N LEU A 327 12.67 -14.91 -6.06
CA LEU A 327 12.32 -15.92 -5.06
C LEU A 327 11.26 -16.88 -5.60
N GLY A 328 11.42 -18.18 -5.30
CA GLY A 328 10.47 -19.20 -5.74
C GLY A 328 10.54 -19.49 -7.23
N VAL A 329 11.75 -19.54 -7.81
CA VAL A 329 11.95 -19.88 -9.23
C VAL A 329 11.99 -21.39 -9.47
N PRO A 330 11.77 -21.88 -10.70
CA PRO A 330 11.94 -23.28 -11.04
C PRO A 330 13.37 -23.78 -10.77
N LEU A 331 13.50 -24.99 -10.23
CA LEU A 331 14.81 -25.58 -9.91
C LEU A 331 15.75 -25.66 -11.13
N HIS A 332 15.22 -25.92 -12.33
CA HIS A 332 16.02 -26.02 -13.55
C HIS A 332 16.64 -24.68 -14.01
N HIS A 333 16.23 -23.54 -13.43
CA HIS A 333 16.94 -22.27 -13.63
C HIS A 333 18.25 -22.20 -12.82
N LEU A 334 18.34 -22.94 -11.71
CA LEU A 334 19.52 -22.95 -10.85
C LEU A 334 20.52 -24.02 -11.27
N VAL A 335 20.04 -25.19 -11.72
CA VAL A 335 20.86 -26.36 -12.01
C VAL A 335 20.52 -26.98 -13.35
N SER A 336 21.56 -27.30 -14.12
CA SER A 336 21.50 -28.00 -15.41
C SER A 336 22.10 -29.40 -15.35
N SER A 337 22.84 -29.73 -14.28
CA SER A 337 23.50 -31.03 -14.12
C SER A 337 23.39 -31.58 -12.69
N VAL A 338 23.57 -32.91 -12.56
CA VAL A 338 23.58 -33.59 -11.25
C VAL A 338 24.75 -33.10 -10.39
N SER A 339 25.90 -32.75 -10.99
CA SER A 339 27.05 -32.19 -10.28
C SER A 339 26.73 -30.83 -9.67
N GLU A 340 26.08 -29.93 -10.39
CA GLU A 340 25.68 -28.62 -9.87
C GLU A 340 24.66 -28.75 -8.74
N LEU A 341 23.69 -29.66 -8.89
CA LEU A 341 22.73 -29.95 -7.82
C LEU A 341 23.43 -30.46 -6.57
N LYS A 342 24.39 -31.39 -6.72
CA LYS A 342 25.19 -31.88 -5.58
C LYS A 342 25.98 -30.75 -4.93
N GLN A 343 26.62 -29.87 -5.72
CA GLN A 343 27.41 -28.75 -5.21
C GLN A 343 26.56 -27.75 -4.40
N LEU A 344 25.33 -27.47 -4.84
CA LEU A 344 24.42 -26.56 -4.11
C LEU A 344 23.82 -27.20 -2.85
N VAL A 345 23.57 -28.50 -2.86
CA VAL A 345 23.00 -29.23 -1.72
C VAL A 345 24.05 -29.58 -0.66
N GLU A 346 25.29 -29.83 -1.07
CA GLU A 346 26.34 -30.31 -0.17
C GLU A 346 26.72 -29.26 0.89
N GLY A 347 26.34 -29.54 2.13
CA GLY A 347 26.53 -28.64 3.28
C GLY A 347 25.44 -27.58 3.43
N HIS A 348 24.39 -27.59 2.61
CA HIS A 348 23.26 -26.69 2.72
C HIS A 348 22.04 -27.41 3.29
N HIS A 349 21.67 -27.08 4.53
CA HIS A 349 20.58 -27.74 5.25
C HIS A 349 19.26 -26.96 5.23
N GLU A 350 19.23 -25.80 4.58
CA GLU A 350 18.05 -24.94 4.57
C GLU A 350 17.02 -25.39 3.52
N PRO A 351 15.73 -25.08 3.73
CA PRO A 351 14.67 -25.38 2.77
C PRO A 351 14.66 -24.42 1.56
N TYR A 352 15.82 -24.00 1.06
CA TYR A 352 15.96 -23.27 -0.19
C TYR A 352 17.29 -23.64 -0.86
N LEU A 353 17.43 -23.38 -2.16
CA LEU A 353 18.70 -23.38 -2.88
C LEU A 353 18.80 -22.06 -3.61
N LEU A 354 20.02 -21.56 -3.81
CA LEU A 354 20.20 -20.33 -4.58
C LEU A 354 21.40 -20.41 -5.52
N CYS A 355 21.28 -19.71 -6.64
CA CYS A 355 22.37 -19.49 -7.57
C CYS A 355 22.61 -17.98 -7.71
N TRP A 356 23.88 -17.59 -7.73
CA TRP A 356 24.30 -16.21 -7.92
C TRP A 356 25.04 -16.04 -9.24
N ASN A 357 24.41 -15.33 -10.15
CA ASN A 357 25.01 -14.90 -11.40
C ASN A 357 25.69 -13.54 -11.21
N LYS A 358 27.01 -13.58 -10.97
CA LYS A 358 27.85 -12.41 -10.71
C LYS A 358 27.87 -11.40 -11.86
N SER A 359 27.81 -11.84 -13.12
CA SER A 359 27.93 -10.92 -14.27
C SER A 359 26.66 -10.11 -14.53
N ARG A 360 25.50 -10.66 -14.12
CA ARG A 360 24.20 -9.99 -14.20
C ARG A 360 23.75 -9.38 -12.88
N ASN A 361 24.56 -9.51 -11.83
CA ASN A 361 24.18 -9.28 -10.44
C ASN A 361 22.76 -9.78 -10.14
N GLN A 362 22.53 -11.06 -10.42
CA GLN A 362 21.23 -11.70 -10.30
C GLN A 362 21.31 -12.88 -9.34
N VAL A 363 20.42 -12.91 -8.36
CA VAL A 363 20.26 -14.04 -7.45
C VAL A 363 18.91 -14.70 -7.71
N GLN A 364 18.94 -16.01 -7.93
CA GLN A 364 17.76 -16.83 -8.15
C GLN A 364 17.66 -17.87 -7.04
N VAL A 365 16.48 -17.95 -6.41
CA VAL A 365 16.23 -18.84 -5.26
C VAL A 365 15.12 -19.82 -5.60
N ALA A 366 15.42 -21.11 -5.54
CA ALA A 366 14.43 -22.18 -5.52
C ALA A 366 14.03 -22.49 -4.07
N LEU A 367 12.73 -22.58 -3.80
CA LEU A 367 12.22 -22.85 -2.46
C LEU A 367 11.78 -24.32 -2.32
N SER A 368 12.03 -24.92 -1.16
CA SER A 368 11.53 -26.25 -0.82
C SER A 368 10.02 -26.21 -0.59
N GLN A 369 9.33 -27.35 -0.73
CA GLN A 369 7.94 -27.48 -0.27
C GLN A 369 7.77 -27.20 1.24
N GLU A 370 8.85 -27.33 2.02
CA GLU A 370 8.87 -27.07 3.47
C GLU A 370 9.18 -25.60 3.80
N ALA A 371 9.43 -24.75 2.80
CA ALA A 371 9.81 -23.35 3.01
C ALA A 371 8.65 -22.52 3.58
N GLY A 372 8.79 -22.10 4.84
CA GLY A 372 7.89 -21.15 5.49
C GLY A 372 8.29 -19.69 5.27
N PRO A 373 7.52 -18.73 5.81
CA PRO A 373 7.80 -17.29 5.69
C PRO A 373 9.20 -16.88 6.19
N GLU A 374 9.67 -17.50 7.28
CA GLU A 374 11.01 -17.27 7.81
C GLU A 374 12.09 -17.75 6.84
N THR A 375 11.91 -18.91 6.22
CA THR A 375 12.82 -19.45 5.20
C THR A 375 12.91 -18.51 4.00
N VAL A 376 11.77 -17.99 3.54
CA VAL A 376 11.73 -17.01 2.45
C VAL A 376 12.51 -15.75 2.83
N LEU A 377 12.28 -15.23 4.04
CA LEU A 377 12.99 -14.05 4.54
C LEU A 377 14.50 -14.30 4.65
N ARG A 378 14.91 -15.50 5.09
CA ARG A 378 16.30 -15.94 5.15
C ARG A 378 16.93 -16.01 3.77
N ALA A 379 16.24 -16.61 2.81
CA ALA A 379 16.71 -16.73 1.44
C ALA A 379 16.83 -15.36 0.75
N ALA A 380 15.88 -14.45 0.98
CA ALA A 380 15.94 -13.09 0.49
C ALA A 380 17.11 -12.31 1.09
N THR A 381 17.32 -12.44 2.41
CA THR A 381 18.47 -11.86 3.11
C THR A 381 19.79 -12.40 2.54
N HIS A 382 19.86 -13.70 2.25
CA HIS A 382 21.03 -14.32 1.65
C HIS A 382 21.34 -13.72 0.27
N GLY A 383 20.33 -13.61 -0.59
CA GLY A 383 20.51 -12.99 -1.91
C GLY A 383 20.97 -11.53 -1.82
N LEU A 384 20.38 -10.74 -0.92
CA LEU A 384 20.78 -9.34 -0.71
C LEU A 384 22.21 -9.19 -0.19
N ILE A 385 22.66 -10.06 0.71
CA ILE A 385 24.06 -10.06 1.17
C ILE A 385 25.01 -10.34 0.01
N LEU A 386 24.69 -11.31 -0.87
CA LEU A 386 25.51 -11.60 -2.04
C LEU A 386 25.62 -10.39 -2.98
N GLY A 387 24.53 -9.66 -3.19
CA GLY A 387 24.56 -8.38 -3.90
C GLY A 387 25.46 -7.35 -3.21
N ALA A 388 25.36 -7.21 -1.89
CA ALA A 388 26.18 -6.29 -1.12
C ALA A 388 27.69 -6.63 -1.15
N LEU A 389 28.07 -7.89 -1.42
CA LEU A 389 29.47 -8.27 -1.64
C LEU A 389 30.05 -7.66 -2.92
N GLN A 390 29.23 -7.33 -3.93
CA GLN A 390 29.69 -6.65 -5.15
C GLN A 390 29.70 -5.13 -5.04
N GLU A 391 29.01 -4.57 -4.05
CA GLU A 391 28.92 -3.14 -3.85
C GLU A 391 30.00 -2.63 -2.89
N ASP A 392 30.35 -1.35 -3.05
CA ASP A 392 31.19 -0.64 -2.10
C ASP A 392 30.34 -0.18 -0.90
N GLY A 393 30.80 -0.46 0.31
CA GLY A 393 30.11 -0.03 1.53
C GLY A 393 30.63 -0.73 2.79
N PRO A 394 30.23 -0.32 3.99
CA PRO A 394 30.67 -0.99 5.21
C PRO A 394 30.01 -2.38 5.31
N LEU A 395 30.81 -3.42 5.59
CA LEU A 395 30.34 -4.75 5.96
C LEU A 395 31.00 -5.19 7.27
N PRO A 396 30.31 -5.96 8.12
CA PRO A 396 30.86 -6.42 9.38
C PRO A 396 31.77 -7.64 9.17
N GLY A 397 32.92 -7.64 9.85
CA GLY A 397 33.78 -8.82 10.10
C GLY A 397 33.92 -9.77 8.91
N GLU A 398 33.37 -10.99 9.06
CA GLU A 398 33.45 -12.09 8.09
C GLU A 398 32.90 -11.72 6.70
N LEU A 399 31.88 -10.86 6.60
CA LEU A 399 31.33 -10.43 5.31
C LEU A 399 32.31 -9.50 4.56
N ALA A 400 33.09 -8.69 5.28
CA ALA A 400 34.13 -7.87 4.67
C ALA A 400 35.26 -8.74 4.12
N GLU A 401 35.62 -9.81 4.84
CA GLU A 401 36.61 -10.79 4.37
C GLU A 401 36.10 -11.55 3.14
N LEU A 402 34.83 -11.96 3.13
CA LEU A 402 34.20 -12.54 1.95
C LEU A 402 34.23 -11.60 0.75
N ARG A 403 33.91 -10.30 0.93
CA ARG A 403 34.02 -9.31 -0.14
C ARG A 403 35.45 -9.25 -0.69
N HIS A 404 36.46 -9.21 0.18
CA HIS A 404 37.85 -9.21 -0.26
C HIS A 404 38.19 -10.44 -1.10
N GLN A 405 37.65 -11.62 -0.76
CA GLN A 405 37.81 -12.82 -1.58
C GLN A 405 37.11 -12.71 -2.94
N VAL A 406 35.90 -12.14 -3.00
CA VAL A 406 35.19 -11.89 -4.28
C VAL A 406 35.98 -10.94 -5.16
N GLN A 407 36.56 -9.89 -4.59
CA GLN A 407 37.33 -8.88 -5.31
C GLN A 407 38.70 -9.43 -5.76
N ALA A 408 39.35 -10.25 -4.93
CA ALA A 408 40.67 -10.82 -5.23
C ALA A 408 40.62 -11.92 -6.30
N ASP A 409 39.55 -12.73 -6.32
CA ASP A 409 39.33 -13.74 -7.36
C ASP A 409 37.93 -13.63 -7.97
N PRO A 410 37.76 -12.78 -9.00
CA PRO A 410 36.50 -12.65 -9.73
C PRO A 410 36.03 -13.96 -10.38
N LYS A 411 36.95 -14.91 -10.61
CA LYS A 411 36.64 -16.22 -11.20
C LYS A 411 36.26 -17.27 -10.17
N LYS A 412 36.41 -17.00 -8.86
CA LYS A 412 35.99 -17.91 -7.78
C LYS A 412 34.57 -18.38 -8.04
N GLU A 413 34.34 -19.69 -8.00
CA GLU A 413 33.06 -20.24 -8.41
C GLU A 413 31.93 -19.74 -7.49
N SER A 414 30.81 -19.29 -8.08
CA SER A 414 29.73 -18.66 -7.32
C SER A 414 29.20 -19.53 -6.18
N TRP A 415 29.10 -20.86 -6.38
CA TRP A 415 28.57 -21.78 -5.37
C TRP A 415 29.44 -21.82 -4.10
N ILE A 416 30.75 -21.58 -4.21
CA ILE A 416 31.65 -21.52 -3.05
C ILE A 416 31.29 -20.30 -2.19
N LEU A 417 31.09 -19.14 -2.82
CA LEU A 417 30.71 -17.90 -2.15
C LEU A 417 29.31 -17.99 -1.53
N VAL A 418 28.37 -18.65 -2.22
CA VAL A 418 27.05 -18.97 -1.67
C VAL A 418 27.17 -19.83 -0.40
N ARG A 419 28.01 -20.87 -0.43
CA ARG A 419 28.21 -21.76 0.72
C ARG A 419 28.90 -21.04 1.89
N GLU A 420 29.89 -20.21 1.62
CA GLU A 420 30.56 -19.43 2.68
C GLU A 420 29.60 -18.38 3.27
N THR A 421 28.81 -17.70 2.43
CA THR A 421 27.79 -16.73 2.91
C THR A 421 26.71 -17.42 3.74
N HIS A 422 26.33 -18.65 3.39
CA HIS A 422 25.42 -19.47 4.18
C HIS A 422 25.94 -19.70 5.61
N GLN A 423 27.23 -20.02 5.77
CA GLN A 423 27.84 -20.24 7.09
C GLN A 423 27.81 -18.97 7.95
N VAL A 424 28.05 -17.80 7.35
CA VAL A 424 27.93 -16.52 8.05
C VAL A 424 26.48 -16.26 8.48
N LEU A 425 25.51 -16.61 7.63
CA LEU A 425 24.08 -16.45 7.89
C LEU A 425 23.54 -17.33 9.01
N ASP A 426 24.14 -18.50 9.27
CA ASP A 426 23.78 -19.34 10.43
C ASP A 426 23.93 -18.58 11.74
N THR A 427 24.91 -17.68 11.83
CA THR A 427 25.15 -16.86 13.02
C THR A 427 24.45 -15.50 12.95
N LEU A 428 24.42 -14.88 11.77
CA LEU A 428 23.93 -13.51 11.59
C LEU A 428 22.41 -13.41 11.50
N PHE A 429 21.76 -14.32 10.76
CA PHE A 429 20.32 -14.24 10.52
C PHE A 429 19.46 -14.42 11.77
N PRO A 430 19.76 -15.33 12.73
CA PRO A 430 18.96 -15.41 13.96
C PRO A 430 18.98 -14.10 14.76
N LYS A 431 20.13 -13.38 14.77
CA LYS A 431 20.24 -12.06 15.40
C LYS A 431 19.42 -11.02 14.65
N PHE A 432 19.51 -11.01 13.32
CA PHE A 432 18.75 -10.11 12.46
C PHE A 432 17.25 -10.33 12.59
N LEU A 433 16.78 -11.58 12.52
CA LEU A 433 15.37 -11.96 12.67
C LEU A 433 14.82 -11.55 14.03
N LYS A 434 15.57 -11.80 15.11
CA LYS A 434 15.19 -11.36 16.45
C LYS A 434 15.14 -9.83 16.54
N GLY A 435 16.08 -9.14 15.89
CA GLY A 435 16.09 -7.68 15.79
C GLY A 435 14.86 -7.14 15.04
N LEU A 436 14.46 -7.77 13.93
CA LEU A 436 13.25 -7.44 13.18
C LEU A 436 12.00 -7.56 14.05
N GLN A 437 11.86 -8.69 14.76
CA GLN A 437 10.73 -8.93 15.66
C GLN A 437 10.71 -7.92 16.82
N ALA A 438 11.86 -7.65 17.44
CA ALA A 438 11.97 -6.68 18.53
C ALA A 438 11.66 -5.24 18.09
N ALA A 439 12.03 -4.87 16.87
CA ALA A 439 11.76 -3.55 16.29
C ALA A 439 10.31 -3.40 15.77
N GLY A 440 9.49 -4.45 15.83
CA GLY A 440 8.07 -4.42 15.46
C GLY A 440 7.77 -4.78 14.00
N TRP A 441 8.71 -5.37 13.26
CA TRP A 441 8.44 -5.91 11.93
C TRP A 441 7.65 -7.22 12.00
N LYS A 442 6.69 -7.37 11.09
CA LYS A 442 5.99 -8.64 10.87
C LYS A 442 6.89 -9.55 10.05
N THR A 443 7.36 -10.64 10.65
CA THR A 443 8.22 -11.64 9.98
C THR A 443 7.44 -12.85 9.46
N GLU A 444 6.26 -13.12 10.00
CA GLU A 444 5.36 -14.19 9.52
C GLU A 444 4.61 -13.83 8.23
N LYS A 445 4.56 -12.53 7.90
CA LYS A 445 3.93 -12.01 6.70
C LYS A 445 4.87 -11.00 6.04
N HIS A 446 5.20 -11.24 4.78
CA HIS A 446 6.06 -10.36 3.99
C HIS A 446 5.37 -9.98 2.68
N HIS A 447 5.84 -8.89 2.09
CA HIS A 447 5.49 -8.38 0.77
C HIS A 447 6.68 -8.52 -0.19
N LEU A 448 7.49 -9.57 0.02
CA LEU A 448 8.51 -10.01 -0.93
C LEU A 448 7.82 -10.64 -2.15
N GLU A 449 8.35 -10.37 -3.33
CA GLU A 449 7.87 -10.96 -4.58
C GLU A 449 8.35 -12.41 -4.68
N VAL A 450 7.48 -13.35 -4.32
CA VAL A 450 7.75 -14.80 -4.33
C VAL A 450 6.83 -15.46 -5.33
N ASP A 451 7.41 -16.19 -6.28
CA ASP A 451 6.65 -16.99 -7.25
C ASP A 451 6.27 -18.37 -6.63
N GLU A 452 5.34 -19.07 -7.26
CA GLU A 452 4.69 -20.26 -6.69
C GLU A 452 5.50 -21.55 -6.88
N TRP A 453 6.70 -21.49 -7.50
CA TRP A 453 7.49 -22.71 -7.67
C TRP A 453 8.04 -23.20 -6.35
N ARG A 454 7.79 -24.49 -6.09
CA ARG A 454 8.38 -25.25 -5.00
C ARG A 454 9.02 -26.50 -5.58
N ALA A 455 10.18 -26.87 -5.07
CA ALA A 455 10.88 -28.06 -5.49
C ALA A 455 11.21 -28.95 -4.29
N THR A 456 11.62 -30.17 -4.59
CA THR A 456 12.16 -31.11 -3.60
C THR A 456 13.48 -31.62 -4.13
N TRP A 457 14.45 -31.74 -3.23
CA TRP A 457 15.76 -32.31 -3.50
C TRP A 457 16.15 -33.15 -2.27
N PRO A 458 17.00 -34.18 -2.44
CA PRO A 458 17.50 -34.92 -1.30
C PRO A 458 18.32 -33.98 -0.40
N LEU A 459 17.85 -33.74 0.83
CA LEU A 459 18.50 -32.88 1.84
C LEU A 459 19.82 -33.46 2.40
N SER A 460 20.16 -34.68 2.00
CA SER A 460 21.39 -35.35 2.38
C SER A 460 21.74 -36.40 1.32
N PRO A 461 23.02 -36.57 0.96
CA PRO A 461 23.48 -37.75 0.23
C PRO A 461 23.47 -38.97 1.15
N GLU A 462 22.33 -39.29 1.78
CA GLU A 462 22.14 -40.63 2.32
C GLU A 462 22.08 -41.57 1.13
N LYS A 463 23.07 -42.46 1.09
CA LYS A 463 23.30 -43.52 0.12
C LYS A 463 22.00 -44.23 -0.30
N LYS A 464 21.28 -43.68 -1.27
CA LYS A 464 20.55 -44.51 -2.22
C LYS A 464 21.58 -45.05 -3.19
N VAL A 465 22.24 -46.14 -2.77
CA VAL A 465 22.83 -47.08 -3.72
C VAL A 465 21.66 -47.58 -4.56
N LEU A 466 21.60 -47.11 -5.80
CA LEU A 466 20.84 -47.74 -6.87
C LEU A 466 21.58 -49.00 -7.30
#